data_AF-A0A2H6NN34-F1
#
_entry.id   AF-A0A2H6NN34-F1
#
_cell.length_a   1.000
_cell.length_b   1.000
_cell.length_c   1.000
_cell.angle_alpha   90.00
_cell.angle_beta   90.00
_cell.angle_gamma   90.00
#
_symmetry.space_group_name_H-M   'P 1'
#
loop_
_entity.id
_entity.type
_entity.pdbx_description
1 polymer ?
#
loop_
_entity_poly.entity_id
_entity_poly.type
_entity_poly.pdbx_seq_one_letter_code
_entity_poly.pdbx_strand_id
1 'polypeptide(L)'
;CLCLRPLIDKDLAREATSGSTRPFFYLLTYLIQGSSAFPVTLLCTRSNMFLVEEDHHQQQVQPSSGSSSDVETQPKDCILLKANEPISSISGVVLYRFSPCDIKLQLYDEVLKVESTWHLRTECPDLLAELVEWLRVPWEEMFSIALRKTVLEVLE
;
A
#
# COMPACT_ATOMS: atom_id res chain seq x y z
N CYS A 1 0.30 -14.98 -8.90
CA CYS A 1 -0.53 -14.73 -7.71
C CYS A 1 0.36 -14.78 -6.48
N LEU A 2 0.66 -13.64 -5.87
CA LEU A 2 1.38 -13.59 -4.61
C LEU A 2 0.33 -13.64 -3.50
N CYS A 3 0.26 -14.75 -2.76
CA CYS A 3 -0.60 -14.85 -1.60
C CYS A 3 0.05 -14.03 -0.47
N LEU A 4 -0.30 -12.75 -0.35
CA LEU A 4 0.25 -11.84 0.66
C LEU A 4 -0.21 -12.18 2.08
N ARG A 5 -1.38 -12.80 2.24
CA ARG A 5 -1.92 -13.24 3.54
C ARG A 5 -0.95 -14.14 4.34
N PRO A 6 -0.46 -15.27 3.80
CA PRO A 6 0.50 -16.12 4.52
C PRO A 6 1.89 -15.48 4.73
N LEU A 7 2.25 -14.41 4.02
CA LEU A 7 3.47 -13.64 4.29
C LEU A 7 3.27 -12.70 5.49
N ILE A 8 2.13 -12.00 5.52
CA ILE A 8 1.71 -11.16 6.64
C ILE A 8 1.60 -12.00 7.93
N ASP A 9 1.00 -13.18 7.87
CA ASP A 9 0.86 -14.08 9.03
C ASP A 9 2.22 -14.61 9.53
N LYS A 10 3.15 -14.91 8.63
CA LYS A 10 4.49 -15.39 8.99
C LYS A 10 5.34 -14.31 9.66
N ASP A 11 5.27 -13.07 9.17
CA ASP A 11 6.02 -11.97 9.78
C ASP A 11 5.38 -11.54 11.11
N LEU A 12 4.04 -11.55 11.22
CA LEU A 12 3.34 -11.31 12.49
C LEU A 12 3.69 -12.36 13.55
N ALA A 13 3.76 -13.64 13.18
CA ALA A 13 4.11 -14.74 14.08
C ALA A 13 5.58 -14.73 14.54
N ARG A 14 6.50 -14.19 13.74
CA ARG A 14 7.93 -14.11 14.08
C ARG A 14 8.25 -12.98 15.06
N GLU A 15 7.38 -11.98 15.18
CA GLU A 15 7.61 -10.80 16.03
C GLU A 15 6.77 -10.76 17.31
N ALA A 16 5.68 -11.53 17.39
CA ALA A 16 4.92 -11.73 18.63
C ALA A 16 5.79 -12.30 19.77
N THR A 17 6.95 -12.88 19.45
CA THR A 17 7.93 -13.43 20.39
C THR A 17 9.06 -12.47 20.79
N SER A 18 9.17 -11.27 20.21
CA SER A 18 10.35 -10.39 20.39
C SER A 18 10.06 -8.99 20.95
N GLY A 19 8.86 -8.69 21.46
CA GLY A 19 8.54 -7.37 22.02
C GLY A 19 8.70 -6.21 21.01
N SER A 20 8.65 -6.53 19.72
CA SER A 20 9.06 -5.69 18.60
C SER A 20 8.07 -4.57 18.29
N THR A 21 8.61 -3.43 17.85
CA THR A 21 7.91 -2.38 17.10
C THR A 21 7.12 -3.01 15.95
N ARG A 22 5.90 -2.51 15.69
CA ARG A 22 5.02 -2.95 14.58
C ARG A 22 5.86 -3.28 13.31
N PRO A 23 5.75 -4.48 12.70
CA PRO A 23 6.62 -4.90 11.57
C PRO A 23 6.24 -4.30 10.22
N PHE A 24 4.97 -3.93 10.06
CA PHE A 24 4.44 -3.35 8.84
C PHE A 24 3.31 -2.36 9.14
N PHE A 25 3.17 -1.36 8.28
CA PHE A 25 2.02 -0.49 8.21
C PHE A 25 1.06 -0.99 7.13
N TYR A 26 -0.22 -0.97 7.45
CA TYR A 26 -1.28 -1.46 6.59
C TYR A 26 -2.36 -0.38 6.50
N LEU A 27 -2.77 -0.06 5.27
CA LEU A 27 -3.77 0.96 5.01
C LEU A 27 -4.67 0.54 3.84
N LEU A 28 -5.97 0.57 4.09
CA LEU A 28 -6.99 0.54 3.04
C LEU A 28 -7.16 1.95 2.48
N THR A 29 -7.00 2.10 1.17
CA THR A 29 -7.01 3.40 0.51
C THR A 29 -7.48 3.26 -0.94
N TYR A 30 -7.78 4.38 -1.57
CA TYR A 30 -8.00 4.44 -3.00
C TYR A 30 -6.73 4.93 -3.70
N LEU A 31 -6.33 4.26 -4.77
CA LEU A 31 -5.36 4.78 -5.72
C LEU A 31 -6.12 5.61 -6.76
N ILE A 32 -5.79 6.90 -6.86
CA ILE A 32 -6.38 7.81 -7.83
C ILE A 32 -5.56 7.75 -9.13
N GLN A 33 -6.22 7.46 -10.25
CA GLN A 33 -5.63 7.47 -11.58
C GLN A 33 -6.55 8.21 -12.54
N GLY A 34 -6.15 9.43 -12.91
CA GLY A 34 -7.01 10.35 -13.68
C GLY A 34 -8.29 10.67 -12.90
N SER A 35 -9.45 10.41 -13.52
CA SER A 35 -10.76 10.62 -12.90
C SER A 35 -11.29 9.39 -12.12
N SER A 36 -10.51 8.32 -12.03
CA SER A 36 -10.92 7.05 -11.41
C SER A 36 -10.23 6.82 -10.07
N ALA A 37 -10.94 6.15 -9.17
CA ALA A 37 -10.44 5.74 -7.86
C ALA A 37 -10.58 4.22 -7.73
N PHE A 38 -9.47 3.54 -7.41
CA PHE A 38 -9.42 2.09 -7.32
C PHE A 38 -9.11 1.66 -5.87
N PRO A 39 -9.92 0.81 -5.24
CA PRO A 39 -9.62 0.32 -3.91
C PRO A 39 -8.34 -0.52 -3.95
N VAL A 40 -7.41 -0.18 -3.07
CA VAL A 40 -6.15 -0.89 -2.90
C VAL A 40 -5.81 -1.01 -1.43
N THR A 41 -5.08 -2.06 -1.11
CA THR A 41 -4.32 -2.16 0.13
C THR A 41 -2.92 -1.59 -0.13
N LEU A 42 -2.48 -0.65 0.71
CA LEU A 42 -1.08 -0.27 0.83
C LEU A 42 -0.48 -1.01 2.03
N LEU A 43 0.56 -1.81 1.76
CA LEU A 43 1.35 -2.48 2.79
C LEU A 43 2.77 -1.92 2.75
N CYS A 44 3.24 -1.35 3.85
CA CYS A 44 4.61 -0.85 3.97
C CYS A 44 5.37 -1.66 5.01
N THR A 45 6.51 -2.22 4.63
CA THR A 45 7.50 -2.76 5.57
C THR A 45 8.50 -1.66 5.93
N ARG A 46 9.63 -2.02 6.53
CA ARG A 46 10.76 -1.10 6.78
C ARG A 46 11.59 -0.80 5.53
N SER A 47 11.41 -1.54 4.43
CA SER A 47 12.25 -1.40 3.23
C SER A 47 11.46 -1.30 1.93
N ASN A 48 10.19 -1.72 1.91
CA ASN A 48 9.39 -1.76 0.69
C ASN A 48 7.95 -1.31 0.94
N MET A 49 7.30 -0.83 -0.11
CA MET A 49 5.89 -0.50 -0.20
C MET A 49 5.25 -1.35 -1.30
N PHE A 50 4.10 -1.94 -0.98
CA PHE A 50 3.35 -2.79 -1.88
C PHE A 50 1.96 -2.19 -2.09
N LEU A 51 1.57 -1.98 -3.34
CA LEU A 51 0.19 -1.70 -3.72
C LEU A 51 -0.46 -2.98 -4.19
N VAL A 52 -1.61 -3.24 -3.61
CA VAL A 52 -2.26 -4.53 -3.68
C VAL A 52 -3.71 -4.29 -4.06
N GLU A 53 -4.15 -4.87 -5.17
CA GLU A 53 -5.52 -4.75 -5.65
C GLU A 53 -6.43 -5.73 -4.92
N GLU A 54 -7.57 -5.23 -4.47
CA GLU A 54 -8.60 -6.03 -3.85
C GLU A 54 -9.52 -6.59 -4.94
N ASP A 55 -9.31 -7.84 -5.34
CA ASP A 55 -10.20 -8.52 -6.28
C ASP A 55 -11.49 -8.96 -5.56
N HIS A 56 -12.47 -8.05 -5.50
CA HIS A 56 -13.81 -8.34 -4.97
C HIS A 56 -14.66 -9.18 -5.95
N HIS A 57 -14.19 -9.43 -7.19
CA HIS A 57 -14.97 -10.17 -8.20
C HIS A 57 -14.76 -11.69 -8.11
N GLN A 58 -13.63 -12.17 -7.58
CA GLN A 58 -13.39 -13.61 -7.42
C GLN A 58 -14.19 -14.30 -6.31
N GLN A 59 -14.88 -13.53 -5.45
CA GLN A 59 -15.80 -14.11 -4.45
C GLN A 59 -17.20 -14.39 -5.02
N GLN A 60 -17.52 -13.97 -6.25
CA GLN A 60 -18.80 -14.26 -6.87
C GLN A 60 -18.78 -15.65 -7.53
N VAL A 61 -18.62 -16.70 -6.71
CA VAL A 61 -18.94 -18.06 -7.13
C VAL A 61 -20.45 -18.10 -7.38
N GLN A 62 -20.86 -18.07 -8.65
CA GLN A 62 -22.23 -18.39 -9.02
C GLN A 62 -22.60 -19.76 -8.40
N PRO A 63 -23.77 -19.93 -7.78
CA PRO A 63 -24.23 -21.26 -7.41
C PRO A 63 -24.48 -22.02 -8.71
N SER A 64 -23.53 -22.87 -9.12
CA SER A 64 -23.73 -23.80 -10.21
C SER A 64 -24.74 -24.85 -9.75
N SER A 65 -25.97 -24.69 -10.23
CA SER A 65 -27.00 -25.71 -10.16
C SER A 65 -26.50 -27.00 -10.83
N GLY A 66 -26.17 -28.03 -10.05
CA GLY A 66 -26.18 -29.42 -10.53
C GLY A 66 -24.90 -30.23 -10.33
N SER A 67 -25.08 -31.35 -9.61
CA SER A 67 -24.32 -32.60 -9.60
C SER A 67 -22.87 -32.65 -9.08
N SER A 68 -22.77 -33.10 -7.83
CA SER A 68 -21.79 -34.06 -7.27
C SER A 68 -20.46 -34.27 -8.00
N SER A 69 -19.43 -33.58 -7.53
CA SER A 69 -18.04 -34.03 -7.52
C SER A 69 -17.32 -33.22 -6.45
N ASP A 70 -16.92 -33.87 -5.35
CA ASP A 70 -16.07 -33.27 -4.32
C ASP A 70 -14.73 -32.85 -4.93
N VAL A 71 -14.65 -31.60 -5.36
CA VAL A 71 -13.40 -30.88 -5.52
C VAL A 71 -13.59 -29.62 -4.71
N GLU A 72 -13.14 -29.69 -3.47
CA GLU A 72 -13.07 -28.56 -2.55
C GLU A 72 -12.16 -27.50 -3.18
N THR A 73 -12.75 -26.63 -4.00
CA THR A 73 -12.09 -25.47 -4.58
C THR A 73 -12.03 -24.45 -3.47
N GLN A 74 -11.05 -24.64 -2.58
CA GLN A 74 -10.62 -23.64 -1.62
C GLN A 74 -10.50 -22.30 -2.37
N PRO A 75 -11.17 -21.23 -1.90
CA PRO A 75 -11.06 -19.92 -2.53
C PRO A 75 -9.57 -19.57 -2.54
N LYS A 76 -8.98 -19.57 -3.72
CA LYS A 76 -7.65 -19.02 -3.91
C LYS A 76 -7.85 -17.52 -3.78
N ASP A 77 -7.71 -16.99 -2.56
CA ASP A 77 -7.57 -15.57 -2.28
C ASP A 77 -6.33 -15.07 -3.03
N CYS A 78 -6.46 -14.88 -4.35
CA CYS A 78 -5.42 -14.43 -5.24
C CYS A 78 -5.39 -12.92 -5.18
N ILE A 79 -4.70 -12.41 -4.19
CA ILE A 79 -4.41 -11.00 -4.09
C ILE A 79 -3.47 -10.61 -5.26
N LEU A 80 -3.85 -9.62 -6.06
CA LEU A 80 -3.04 -9.14 -7.19
C LEU A 80 -2.11 -8.02 -6.73
N LEU A 81 -0.79 -8.26 -6.81
CA LEU A 81 0.21 -7.24 -6.56
C LEU A 81 0.23 -6.27 -7.75
N LYS A 82 -0.17 -5.02 -7.51
CA LYS A 82 -0.21 -3.96 -8.53
C LYS A 82 1.16 -3.31 -8.71
N ALA A 83 1.87 -3.05 -7.60
CA ALA A 83 3.21 -2.47 -7.63
C ALA A 83 4.00 -2.83 -6.37
N ASN A 84 5.33 -2.83 -6.49
CA ASN A 84 6.28 -3.01 -5.39
C ASN A 84 7.43 -2.03 -5.58
N GLU A 85 7.59 -1.12 -4.62
CA GLU A 85 8.58 -0.05 -4.67
C GLU A 85 9.40 -0.04 -3.39
N PRO A 86 10.73 0.05 -3.47
CA PRO A 86 11.54 0.20 -2.27
C PRO A 86 11.24 1.55 -1.61
N ILE A 87 11.33 1.63 -0.29
CA ILE A 87 11.21 2.93 0.42
C ILE A 87 12.24 3.92 -0.10
N SER A 88 13.42 3.45 -0.52
CA SER A 88 14.46 4.29 -1.09
C SER A 88 14.07 4.97 -2.40
N SER A 89 13.04 4.52 -3.12
CA SER A 89 12.58 5.22 -4.34
C SER A 89 11.77 6.47 -4.02
N ILE A 90 11.33 6.69 -2.77
CA ILE A 90 10.58 7.91 -2.41
C ILE A 90 11.48 9.14 -2.58
N SER A 91 11.12 10.02 -3.51
CA SER A 91 11.79 11.32 -3.73
C SER A 91 11.12 12.46 -2.96
N GLY A 92 9.86 12.27 -2.53
CA GLY A 92 9.12 13.26 -1.76
C GLY A 92 7.69 12.85 -1.45
N VAL A 93 7.07 13.64 -0.57
CA VAL A 93 5.67 13.51 -0.18
C VAL A 93 4.96 14.84 -0.40
N VAL A 94 3.80 14.81 -1.04
CA VAL A 94 2.93 15.98 -1.23
C VAL A 94 1.64 15.80 -0.44
N LEU A 95 1.35 16.78 0.39
CA LEU A 95 0.14 16.88 1.23
C LEU A 95 -0.73 18.05 0.73
N TYR A 96 -2.02 18.01 1.02
CA TYR A 96 -2.97 19.04 0.58
C TYR A 96 -3.70 19.69 1.76
N ARG A 97 -3.68 21.02 1.82
CA ARG A 97 -4.33 21.79 2.88
C ARG A 97 -5.86 21.67 2.82
N PHE A 98 -6.45 21.78 1.62
CA PHE A 98 -7.91 21.70 1.43
C PHE A 98 -8.40 20.30 1.05
N SER A 99 -7.51 19.31 1.01
CA SER A 99 -7.84 17.90 0.77
C SER A 99 -7.01 16.99 1.67
N PRO A 100 -7.19 17.07 3.01
CA PRO A 100 -6.30 16.43 3.98
C PRO A 100 -6.36 14.89 3.93
N CYS A 101 -7.34 14.33 3.21
CA CYS A 101 -7.49 12.92 2.97
C CYS A 101 -6.77 12.41 1.72
N ASP A 102 -6.06 13.28 1.00
CA ASP A 102 -5.28 12.97 -0.19
C ASP A 102 -3.77 13.16 0.08
N ILE A 103 -2.95 12.29 -0.50
CA ILE A 103 -1.48 12.36 -0.47
C ILE A 103 -0.93 11.93 -1.84
N LYS A 104 0.18 12.54 -2.28
CA LYS A 104 0.98 11.99 -3.39
C LYS A 104 2.35 11.56 -2.88
N LEU A 105 2.70 10.29 -3.10
CA LEU A 105 4.06 9.79 -2.93
C LEU A 105 4.78 9.92 -4.26
N GLN A 106 5.85 10.70 -4.29
CA GLN A 106 6.71 10.84 -5.47
C GLN A 106 7.80 9.77 -5.41
N LEU A 107 7.99 9.07 -6.52
CA LEU A 107 8.86 7.91 -6.62
C LEU A 107 9.82 8.10 -7.79
N TYR A 108 11.11 8.12 -7.51
CA TYR A 108 12.15 8.28 -8.52
C TYR A 108 12.81 6.95 -8.85
N ASP A 109 12.75 6.57 -10.13
CA ASP A 109 13.47 5.42 -10.65
C ASP A 109 14.88 5.85 -11.05
N GLU A 110 15.90 5.37 -10.31
CA GLU A 110 17.29 5.71 -10.57
C GLU A 110 17.84 5.10 -11.87
N VAL A 111 17.26 4.03 -12.38
CA VAL A 111 17.69 3.34 -13.60
C VAL A 111 17.10 4.05 -14.82
N LEU A 112 15.79 4.28 -14.79
CA LEU A 112 15.06 4.93 -15.88
C LEU A 112 15.16 6.45 -15.85
N LYS A 113 15.63 7.03 -14.73
CA LYS A 113 15.75 8.47 -14.50
C LYS A 113 14.43 9.22 -14.66
N VAL A 114 13.32 8.57 -14.28
CA VAL A 114 11.97 9.13 -14.36
C VAL A 114 11.34 9.18 -12.97
N GLU A 115 10.48 10.17 -12.77
CA GLU A 115 9.64 10.26 -11.59
C GLU A 115 8.22 9.78 -11.91
N SER A 116 7.67 8.96 -11.04
CA SER A 116 6.28 8.53 -11.03
C SER A 116 5.60 8.97 -9.74
N THR A 117 4.28 8.78 -9.64
CA THR A 117 3.53 9.21 -8.47
C THR A 117 2.43 8.23 -8.11
N TRP A 118 2.30 7.94 -6.82
CA TRP A 118 1.13 7.29 -6.25
C TRP A 118 0.27 8.33 -5.55
N HIS A 119 -0.88 8.63 -6.14
CA HIS A 119 -1.89 9.47 -5.51
C HIS A 119 -2.84 8.57 -4.72
N LEU A 120 -2.78 8.67 -3.40
CA LEU A 120 -3.61 7.89 -2.49
C LEU A 120 -4.65 8.79 -1.83
N ARG A 121 -5.86 8.26 -1.67
CA ARG A 121 -6.95 8.88 -0.93
C ARG A 121 -7.53 7.93 0.09
N THR A 122 -7.64 8.38 1.34
CA THR A 122 -8.34 7.66 2.41
C THR A 122 -9.57 8.43 2.87
N GLU A 123 -10.31 7.90 3.84
CA GLU A 123 -11.43 8.59 4.48
C GLU A 123 -11.01 9.34 5.75
N CYS A 124 -9.84 9.03 6.30
CA CYS A 124 -9.35 9.58 7.56
C CYS A 124 -7.95 10.22 7.40
N PRO A 125 -7.80 11.54 7.60
CA PRO A 125 -6.52 12.22 7.43
C PRO A 125 -5.45 11.77 8.45
N ASP A 126 -5.87 11.32 9.64
CA ASP A 126 -4.95 10.83 10.67
C ASP A 126 -4.21 9.57 10.17
N LEU A 127 -4.84 8.72 9.37
CA LEU A 127 -4.20 7.56 8.76
C LEU A 127 -3.08 7.96 7.78
N LEU A 128 -3.22 9.08 7.08
CA LEU A 128 -2.16 9.60 6.22
C LEU A 128 -1.01 10.19 7.03
N ALA A 129 -1.32 10.86 8.14
CA ALA A 129 -0.28 11.34 9.06
C ALA A 129 0.54 10.17 9.62
N GLU A 130 -0.12 9.08 10.02
CA GLU A 130 0.55 7.85 10.46
C GLU A 130 1.38 7.20 9.34
N LEU A 131 0.86 7.16 8.11
CA LEU A 131 1.61 6.65 6.95
C LEU A 131 2.89 7.47 6.72
N VAL A 132 2.78 8.79 6.73
CA VAL A 132 3.93 9.68 6.52
C VAL A 132 4.97 9.47 7.61
N GLU A 133 4.54 9.34 8.86
CA GLU A 133 5.45 9.09 9.97
C GLU A 133 6.10 7.71 9.86
N TRP A 134 5.34 6.69 9.48
CA TRP A 134 5.86 5.35 9.23
C TRP A 134 6.94 5.33 8.13
N LEU A 135 6.71 6.02 7.02
CA LEU A 135 7.67 6.09 5.91
C LEU A 135 8.89 6.94 6.25
N ARG A 136 8.69 8.02 7.01
CA ARG A 136 9.76 8.95 7.40
C ARG A 136 10.89 8.23 8.13
N VAL A 137 10.58 7.42 9.14
CA VAL A 137 11.59 6.81 10.01
C VAL A 137 12.62 5.97 9.24
N PRO A 138 12.25 4.90 8.50
CA PRO A 138 13.22 4.10 7.76
C PRO A 138 13.90 4.90 6.63
N TRP A 139 13.19 5.83 5.99
CA TRP A 139 13.76 6.63 4.91
C TRP A 139 14.86 7.58 5.42
N GLU A 140 14.60 8.33 6.49
CA GLU A 140 15.56 9.28 7.05
C GLU A 140 16.75 8.56 7.68
N GLU A 141 16.56 7.35 8.22
CA GLU A 141 17.68 6.49 8.62
C GLU A 141 18.58 6.10 7.43
N MET A 142 18.00 5.77 6.27
CA MET A 142 18.75 5.39 5.07
C MET A 142 19.54 6.56 4.48
N PHE A 143 18.96 7.75 4.42
CA PHE A 143 19.56 8.90 3.73
C PHE A 143 20.23 9.91 4.67
N SER A 144 20.01 9.81 5.98
CA SER A 144 20.54 10.76 6.99
C SER A 144 20.18 12.23 6.74
N ILE A 145 19.07 12.47 6.04
CA ILE A 145 18.48 13.79 5.77
C ILE A 145 16.97 13.71 6.01
N ALA A 146 16.31 14.87 6.12
CA ALA A 146 14.86 14.91 6.28
C ALA A 146 14.14 14.52 4.99
N LEU A 147 13.08 13.71 5.10
CA LEU A 147 12.22 13.37 3.97
C LEU A 147 11.51 14.63 3.50
N ARG A 148 11.66 14.95 2.21
CA ARG A 148 11.05 16.13 1.60
C ARG A 148 9.52 16.05 1.69
N LYS A 149 8.91 17.04 2.32
CA LYS A 149 7.45 17.24 2.39
C LYS A 149 7.07 18.56 1.74
N THR A 150 6.12 18.51 0.82
CA THR A 150 5.54 19.68 0.15
C THR A 150 4.07 19.78 0.54
N VAL A 151 3.59 20.98 0.91
CA VAL A 151 2.17 21.22 1.20
C VAL A 151 1.60 22.12 0.12
N LEU A 152 0.62 21.63 -0.62
CA LEU A 152 -0.12 22.37 -1.62
C LEU A 152 -1.47 22.81 -1.05
N GLU A 153 -2.02 23.90 -1.58
CA GLU A 153 -3.34 24.37 -1.14
C GLU A 153 -4.45 23.47 -1.69
N VAL A 154 -4.44 23.26 -3.01
CA VAL A 154 -5.52 22.59 -3.76
C VAL A 154 -4.96 21.37 -4.50
N LEU A 155 -5.81 20.37 -4.70
CA LEU A 155 -5.54 19.24 -5.58
C LEU A 155 -5.65 19.70 -7.05
N GLU A 156 -4.53 19.69 -7.76
CA GLU A 156 -4.49 19.88 -9.22
C GLU A 156 -5.03 18.67 -9.98
#